data_AF-A0A560LWL1-F1
#
_entry.id   AF-A0A560LWL1-F1
#
_cell.length_a   1.000
_cell.length_b   1.000
_cell.length_c   1.000
_cell.angle_alpha   90.00
_cell.angle_beta   90.00
_cell.angle_gamma   90.00
#
_symmetry.space_group_name_H-M   'P 1'
#
loop_
_entity.id
_entity.type
_entity.pdbx_description
1 polymer ?
#
loop_
_entity_poly.entity_id
_entity_poly.type
_entity_poly.pdbx_seq_one_letter_code
_entity_poly.pdbx_strand_id
1 'polypeptide(L)'
;MLQILTRRDRNAASSYFTQMFRARALVFRDRMGWDVNVEGGLEIDRFDDEHDPIYLAVKEEDDELTGSLRLLPTTSETMLSSEFQHFFNEDLDICSPSIWECTRFCVHPPLQAGHPSSQTAAVELLSGLCRLSLKSGIEHIMGVYDASMIGVYRKIGWSPTPLARSRPEIGNLYVGLWEVNEESDQRLEQRLRTMRGKDDRTPTLQFASSSPGNIQFSF
;
A
#
# COMPACT_ATOMS: atom_id res chain seq x y z
N MET A 1 -5.19 -12.33 -7.09
CA MET A 1 -5.96 -11.29 -7.81
C MET A 1 -5.90 -9.98 -7.05
N LEU A 2 -5.93 -8.82 -7.71
CA LEU A 2 -5.91 -7.53 -7.03
C LEU A 2 -7.31 -6.92 -6.92
N GLN A 3 -7.66 -6.41 -5.74
CA GLN A 3 -8.91 -5.73 -5.43
C GLN A 3 -8.64 -4.28 -5.10
N ILE A 4 -9.41 -3.38 -5.71
CA ILE A 4 -9.48 -1.97 -5.37
C ILE A 4 -10.73 -1.80 -4.51
N LEU A 5 -10.53 -1.30 -3.28
CA LEU A 5 -11.59 -1.05 -2.31
C LEU A 5 -11.63 0.44 -2.00
N THR A 6 -12.83 0.96 -1.79
CA THR A 6 -13.09 2.33 -1.33
C THR A 6 -13.96 2.29 -0.08
N ARG A 7 -14.10 3.42 0.61
CA ARG A 7 -14.99 3.51 1.78
C ARG A 7 -16.43 3.07 1.47
N ARG A 8 -16.89 3.26 0.23
CA ARG A 8 -18.23 2.84 -0.23
C ARG A 8 -18.42 1.32 -0.25
N ASP A 9 -17.33 0.56 -0.36
CA ASP A 9 -17.35 -0.89 -0.41
C ASP A 9 -17.40 -1.53 0.99
N ARG A 10 -17.26 -0.75 2.07
CA ARG A 10 -17.10 -1.27 3.44
C ARG A 10 -18.21 -2.23 3.88
N ASN A 11 -19.45 -2.00 3.41
CA ASN A 11 -20.57 -2.89 3.70
C ASN A 11 -20.59 -4.12 2.77
N ALA A 12 -20.47 -3.90 1.46
CA ALA A 12 -20.57 -4.97 0.46
C ALA A 12 -19.38 -5.95 0.49
N ALA A 13 -18.19 -5.45 0.85
CA ALA A 13 -16.93 -6.19 0.93
C ALA A 13 -16.41 -6.25 2.38
N SER A 14 -17.31 -6.29 3.37
CA SER A 14 -16.98 -6.23 4.81
C SER A 14 -15.96 -7.28 5.26
N SER A 15 -15.97 -8.47 4.64
CA SER A 15 -14.96 -9.52 4.88
C SER A 15 -13.54 -9.03 4.56
N TYR A 16 -13.33 -8.39 3.41
CA TYR A 16 -12.01 -7.89 3.00
C TYR A 16 -11.51 -6.79 3.94
N PHE A 17 -12.39 -5.86 4.35
CA PHE A 17 -12.01 -4.84 5.33
C PHE A 17 -11.64 -5.45 6.69
N THR A 18 -12.42 -6.44 7.16
CA THR A 18 -12.13 -7.14 8.42
C THR A 18 -10.78 -7.85 8.37
N GLN A 19 -10.50 -8.58 7.27
CA GLN A 19 -9.22 -9.27 7.07
C GLN A 19 -8.06 -8.27 7.05
N MET A 20 -8.18 -7.18 6.29
CA MET A 20 -7.18 -6.11 6.23
C MET A 20 -6.89 -5.50 7.60
N PHE A 21 -7.90 -5.00 8.31
CA PHE A 21 -7.69 -4.33 9.61
C PHE A 21 -7.17 -5.28 10.69
N ARG A 22 -7.59 -6.56 10.66
CA ARG A 22 -7.04 -7.57 11.56
C ARG A 22 -5.57 -7.87 11.25
N ALA A 23 -5.21 -8.02 9.97
CA ALA A 23 -3.82 -8.25 9.58
C ALA A 23 -2.92 -7.06 9.95
N ARG A 24 -3.42 -5.84 9.78
CA ARG A 24 -2.73 -4.61 10.23
C ARG A 24 -2.45 -4.64 11.73
N ALA A 25 -3.41 -5.03 12.56
CA ALA A 25 -3.19 -5.18 14.01
C ALA A 25 -2.10 -6.23 14.32
N LEU A 26 -2.15 -7.40 13.69
CA LEU A 26 -1.14 -8.45 13.89
C LEU A 26 0.27 -8.01 13.46
N VAL A 27 0.38 -7.27 12.35
CA VAL A 27 1.67 -6.86 11.80
C VAL A 27 2.22 -5.65 12.54
N PHE A 28 1.46 -4.56 12.62
CA PHE A 28 1.97 -3.29 13.14
C PHE A 28 2.08 -3.29 14.66
N ARG A 29 1.06 -3.76 15.39
CA ARG A 29 1.13 -3.85 16.85
C ARG A 29 1.94 -5.07 17.28
N ASP A 30 1.53 -6.28 16.89
CA ASP A 30 2.05 -7.49 17.54
C ASP A 30 3.45 -7.89 17.06
N ARG A 31 3.76 -7.69 15.77
CA ARG A 31 5.07 -8.04 15.19
C ARG A 31 6.07 -6.89 15.19
N MET A 32 5.63 -5.68 14.84
CA MET A 32 6.52 -4.50 14.74
C MET A 32 6.58 -3.69 16.04
N GLY A 33 5.65 -3.89 16.98
CA GLY A 33 5.63 -3.18 18.26
C GLY A 33 5.31 -1.68 18.11
N TRP A 34 4.66 -1.27 17.03
CA TRP A 34 4.26 0.12 16.82
C TRP A 34 3.11 0.50 17.74
N ASP A 35 3.12 1.74 18.20
CA ASP A 35 2.02 2.31 18.98
C ASP A 35 0.89 2.70 18.02
N VAL A 36 -0.05 1.77 17.81
CA VAL A 36 -1.20 1.93 16.92
C VAL A 36 -2.49 1.62 17.67
N ASN A 37 -3.56 2.34 17.34
CA ASN A 37 -4.86 2.09 17.97
C ASN A 37 -5.46 0.77 17.45
N VAL A 38 -5.77 -0.15 18.37
CA VAL A 38 -6.42 -1.41 18.01
C VAL A 38 -7.63 -1.66 18.91
N GLU A 39 -8.81 -1.68 18.30
CA GLU A 39 -10.08 -1.92 18.97
C GLU A 39 -10.74 -3.17 18.41
N GLY A 40 -11.19 -4.08 19.30
CA GLY A 40 -11.80 -5.34 18.86
C GLY A 40 -10.89 -6.24 18.00
N GLY A 41 -9.57 -6.04 18.06
CA GLY A 41 -8.59 -6.74 17.23
C GLY A 41 -8.43 -6.18 15.82
N LEU A 42 -8.95 -4.98 15.54
CA LEU A 42 -8.85 -4.30 14.25
C LEU A 42 -8.04 -3.02 14.43
N GLU A 43 -7.01 -2.83 13.59
CA GLU A 43 -6.28 -1.56 13.52
C GLU A 43 -6.93 -0.66 12.46
N ILE A 44 -7.55 0.41 12.95
CA ILE A 44 -8.27 1.42 12.17
C ILE A 44 -7.83 2.77 12.74
N ASP A 45 -7.38 3.67 11.88
CA ASP A 45 -7.02 5.05 12.27
C ASP A 45 -8.00 6.06 11.68
N ARG A 46 -7.85 7.33 12.05
CA ARG A 46 -8.71 8.42 11.56
C ARG A 46 -8.72 8.56 10.04
N PHE A 47 -7.64 8.18 9.35
CA PHE A 47 -7.59 8.26 7.89
C PHE A 47 -8.43 7.19 7.20
N ASP A 48 -8.75 6.10 7.90
CA ASP A 48 -9.67 5.08 7.40
C ASP A 48 -11.15 5.49 7.49
N ASP A 49 -11.48 6.43 8.38
CA ASP A 49 -12.86 6.80 8.70
C ASP A 49 -13.24 8.22 8.24
N GLU A 50 -12.33 9.20 8.38
CA GLU A 50 -12.58 10.62 8.15
C GLU A 50 -12.20 11.09 6.74
N HIS A 51 -11.46 10.28 5.97
CA HIS A 51 -11.05 10.58 4.60
C HIS A 51 -11.66 9.59 3.58
N ASP A 52 -11.29 9.73 2.30
CA ASP A 52 -11.71 8.83 1.22
C ASP A 52 -10.51 8.03 0.66
N PRO A 53 -9.92 7.12 1.46
CA PRO A 53 -8.80 6.32 1.01
C PRO A 53 -9.20 5.32 -0.08
N ILE A 54 -8.26 5.05 -0.97
CA ILE A 54 -8.30 3.88 -1.85
C ILE A 54 -7.43 2.80 -1.22
N TYR A 55 -7.96 1.59 -1.10
CA TYR A 55 -7.18 0.43 -0.70
C TYR A 55 -6.91 -0.46 -1.90
N LEU A 56 -5.71 -1.02 -1.93
CA LEU A 56 -5.36 -2.09 -2.85
C LEU A 56 -5.06 -3.34 -2.03
N ALA A 57 -5.74 -4.44 -2.35
CA ALA A 57 -5.56 -5.72 -1.66
C ALA A 57 -5.25 -6.84 -2.66
N VAL A 58 -4.39 -7.78 -2.26
CA VAL A 58 -4.19 -9.04 -2.98
C VAL A 58 -5.05 -10.10 -2.31
N LYS A 59 -5.81 -10.84 -3.12
CA LYS A 59 -6.60 -11.98 -2.67
C LYS A 59 -6.30 -13.26 -3.45
N GLU A 60 -6.45 -14.39 -2.78
CA GLU A 60 -6.43 -15.72 -3.39
C GLU A 60 -7.80 -16.09 -4.00
N GLU A 61 -7.87 -17.30 -4.55
CA GLU A 61 -9.10 -17.83 -5.18
C GLU A 61 -10.23 -18.05 -4.17
N ASP A 62 -9.91 -18.32 -2.91
CA ASP A 62 -10.83 -18.57 -1.80
C ASP A 62 -11.27 -17.30 -1.04
N ASP A 63 -11.00 -16.11 -1.61
CA ASP A 63 -11.30 -14.81 -1.02
C ASP A 63 -10.49 -14.45 0.25
N GLU A 64 -9.41 -15.19 0.53
CA GLU A 64 -8.43 -14.82 1.54
C GLU A 64 -7.52 -13.70 1.04
N LEU A 65 -7.35 -12.64 1.85
CA LEU A 65 -6.38 -11.59 1.58
C LEU A 65 -4.97 -12.01 2.01
N THR A 66 -3.99 -11.79 1.14
CA THR A 66 -2.57 -12.05 1.42
C THR A 66 -1.77 -10.77 1.63
N GLY A 67 -2.35 -9.63 1.30
CA GLY A 67 -1.73 -8.35 1.51
C GLY A 67 -2.66 -7.19 1.18
N SER A 68 -2.36 -6.03 1.73
CA SER A 68 -3.09 -4.79 1.47
C SER A 68 -2.22 -3.56 1.65
N LEU A 69 -2.61 -2.45 1.03
CA LEU A 69 -2.07 -1.12 1.26
C LEU A 69 -3.18 -0.06 1.14
N ARG A 70 -2.90 1.14 1.65
CA ARG A 70 -3.79 2.30 1.59
C ARG A 70 -3.14 3.43 0.80
N LEU A 71 -3.94 4.12 0.01
CA LEU A 71 -3.57 5.28 -0.79
C LEU A 71 -4.41 6.50 -0.40
N LEU A 72 -3.74 7.63 -0.21
CA LEU A 72 -4.33 8.94 0.03
C LEU A 72 -3.77 9.96 -0.98
N PRO A 73 -4.58 10.84 -1.56
CA PRO A 73 -4.07 11.91 -2.41
C PRO A 73 -3.31 12.93 -1.55
N THR A 74 -2.15 13.40 -2.03
CA THR A 74 -1.39 14.43 -1.30
C THR A 74 -2.03 15.81 -1.34
N THR A 75 -3.10 16.00 -2.12
CA THR A 75 -3.95 17.20 -2.09
C THR A 75 -4.89 17.27 -0.88
N SER A 76 -4.92 16.21 -0.07
CA SER A 76 -5.66 16.12 1.19
C SER A 76 -4.68 15.87 2.34
N GLU A 77 -5.18 15.88 3.57
CA GLU A 77 -4.36 15.49 4.73
C GLU A 77 -3.87 14.03 4.58
N THR A 78 -2.57 13.86 4.77
CA THR A 78 -1.85 12.57 4.71
C THR A 78 -1.19 12.26 6.05
N MET A 79 -0.72 11.03 6.25
CA MET A 79 0.02 10.68 7.47
C MET A 79 1.33 11.45 7.55
N LEU A 80 2.01 11.65 6.42
CA LEU A 80 3.26 12.41 6.38
C LEU A 80 3.05 13.85 6.83
N SER A 81 2.02 14.53 6.30
CA SER A 81 1.71 15.92 6.64
C SER A 81 1.18 16.12 8.07
N SER A 82 0.88 15.03 8.79
CA SER A 82 0.26 15.10 10.12
C SER A 82 1.04 14.30 11.17
N GLU A 83 0.87 12.98 11.21
CA GLU A 83 1.47 12.08 12.21
C GLU A 83 3.01 12.07 12.14
N PHE A 84 3.58 12.16 10.93
CA PHE A 84 5.02 12.12 10.73
C PHE A 84 5.67 13.48 10.48
N GLN A 85 4.91 14.58 10.55
CA GLN A 85 5.41 15.92 10.22
C GLN A 85 6.66 16.28 11.05
N HIS A 86 6.68 15.85 12.32
CA HIS A 86 7.77 16.12 13.24
C HIS A 86 8.87 15.06 13.17
N PHE A 87 8.79 14.05 12.31
CA PHE A 87 9.84 13.04 12.26
C PHE A 87 11.05 13.52 11.48
N PHE A 88 10.89 14.52 10.63
CA PHE A 88 11.88 15.00 9.67
C PHE A 88 12.24 16.47 9.96
N ASN A 89 13.43 16.91 9.53
CA ASN A 89 13.84 18.32 9.63
C ASN A 89 13.45 19.10 8.38
N GLU A 90 13.32 18.39 7.27
CA GLU A 90 12.86 18.87 5.99
C GLU A 90 11.38 19.24 6.06
N ASP A 91 11.02 20.36 5.44
CA ASP A 91 9.62 20.71 5.22
C ASP A 91 9.08 19.87 4.06
N LEU A 92 8.19 18.94 4.39
CA LEU A 92 7.63 17.95 3.47
C LEU A 92 6.16 18.27 3.13
N ASP A 93 5.84 19.55 2.93
CA ASP A 93 4.55 20.00 2.42
C ASP A 93 4.43 19.72 0.91
N ILE A 94 4.12 18.47 0.59
CA ILE A 94 3.93 18.04 -0.79
C ILE A 94 2.44 17.93 -1.05
N CYS A 95 1.94 18.79 -1.92
CA CYS A 95 0.55 18.83 -2.35
C CYS A 95 0.49 18.81 -3.88
N SER A 96 0.17 17.65 -4.46
CA SER A 96 0.06 17.49 -5.91
C SER A 96 -1.00 16.45 -6.30
N PRO A 97 -1.85 16.72 -7.30
CA PRO A 97 -2.79 15.72 -7.80
C PRO A 97 -2.08 14.52 -8.45
N SER A 98 -0.82 14.67 -8.89
CA SER A 98 -0.01 13.60 -9.48
C SER A 98 0.81 12.80 -8.47
N ILE A 99 0.73 13.13 -7.17
CA ILE A 99 1.47 12.45 -6.10
C ILE A 99 0.50 11.92 -5.05
N TRP A 100 0.63 10.64 -4.73
CA TRP A 100 -0.22 9.97 -3.75
C TRP A 100 0.62 9.30 -2.66
N GLU A 101 0.17 9.39 -1.41
CA GLU A 101 0.82 8.73 -0.28
C GLU A 101 0.33 7.28 -0.16
N CYS A 102 1.27 6.33 -0.14
CA CYS A 102 1.05 4.94 0.20
C CYS A 102 1.39 4.71 1.69
N THR A 103 0.40 4.28 2.45
CA THR A 103 0.52 3.90 3.86
C THR A 103 0.02 2.47 4.08
N ARG A 104 0.30 1.93 5.27
CA ARG A 104 -0.22 0.62 5.70
C ARG A 104 0.07 -0.52 4.71
N PHE A 105 1.24 -0.48 4.04
CA PHE A 105 1.74 -1.59 3.24
C PHE A 105 1.95 -2.82 4.14
N CYS A 106 1.02 -3.77 4.06
CA CYS A 106 0.88 -4.86 5.01
C CYS A 106 0.78 -6.18 4.24
N VAL A 107 1.81 -7.01 4.35
CA VAL A 107 1.73 -8.41 3.93
C VAL A 107 1.10 -9.20 5.06
N HIS A 108 0.01 -9.90 4.78
CA HIS A 108 -0.77 -10.60 5.81
C HIS A 108 0.01 -11.84 6.28
N PRO A 109 0.00 -12.17 7.58
CA PRO A 109 0.55 -13.43 8.06
C PRO A 109 -0.19 -14.61 7.41
N PRO A 110 0.51 -15.66 6.93
CA PRO A 110 -0.16 -16.80 6.32
C PRO A 110 -1.06 -17.50 7.33
N LEU A 111 -2.32 -17.78 6.96
CA LEU A 111 -3.25 -18.50 7.84
C LEU A 111 -3.00 -20.02 7.83
N GLN A 112 -2.43 -20.56 6.73
CA GLN A 112 -2.18 -22.00 6.55
C GLN A 112 -0.88 -22.29 5.80
N ALA A 113 -0.37 -23.53 5.92
CA ALA A 113 0.76 -24.00 5.14
C ALA A 113 0.38 -24.15 3.65
N GLY A 114 1.14 -23.54 2.75
CA GLY A 114 0.89 -23.56 1.30
C GLY A 114 0.48 -22.21 0.69
N HIS A 115 0.26 -21.18 1.51
CA HIS A 115 0.04 -19.81 1.06
C HIS A 115 1.23 -19.24 0.28
N PRO A 116 1.03 -18.27 -0.64
CA PRO A 116 2.12 -17.61 -1.33
C PRO A 116 3.15 -17.08 -0.34
N SER A 117 4.41 -17.10 -0.74
CA SER A 117 5.45 -16.49 0.08
C SER A 117 5.10 -15.03 0.36
N SER A 118 5.40 -14.54 1.56
CA SER A 118 5.24 -13.12 1.92
C SER A 118 5.90 -12.17 0.91
N GLN A 119 6.95 -12.64 0.22
CA GLN A 119 7.59 -11.91 -0.85
C GLN A 119 6.72 -11.80 -2.11
N THR A 120 5.98 -12.85 -2.48
CA THR A 120 5.09 -12.84 -3.65
C THR A 120 3.98 -11.80 -3.46
N ALA A 121 3.28 -11.85 -2.33
CA ALA A 121 2.22 -10.88 -2.01
C ALA A 121 2.74 -9.43 -2.01
N ALA A 122 3.95 -9.20 -1.47
CA ALA A 122 4.58 -7.87 -1.51
C ALA A 122 4.81 -7.37 -2.94
N VAL A 123 5.35 -8.21 -3.83
CA VAL A 123 5.60 -7.83 -5.22
C VAL A 123 4.26 -7.68 -5.98
N GLU A 124 3.24 -8.47 -5.67
CA GLU A 124 1.91 -8.34 -6.28
C GLU A 124 1.25 -7.01 -5.91
N LEU A 125 1.34 -6.60 -4.64
CA LEU A 125 0.89 -5.29 -4.18
C LEU A 125 1.63 -4.16 -4.87
N LEU A 126 2.96 -4.20 -4.93
CA LEU A 126 3.76 -3.13 -5.55
C LEU A 126 3.54 -3.05 -7.05
N SER A 127 3.44 -4.19 -7.76
CA SER A 127 3.07 -4.20 -9.17
C SER A 127 1.66 -3.64 -9.38
N GLY A 128 0.71 -4.05 -8.55
CA GLY A 128 -0.65 -3.53 -8.58
C GLY A 128 -0.71 -2.03 -8.35
N LEU A 129 0.08 -1.53 -7.39
CA LEU A 129 0.19 -0.11 -7.06
C LEU A 129 0.76 0.68 -8.24
N CYS A 130 1.90 0.27 -8.79
CA CYS A 130 2.50 0.93 -9.95
C CYS A 130 1.54 0.96 -11.13
N ARG A 131 0.88 -0.17 -11.43
CA ARG A 131 -0.08 -0.29 -12.54
C ARG A 131 -1.33 0.57 -12.34
N LEU A 132 -1.89 0.57 -11.13
CA LEU A 132 -3.04 1.41 -10.80
C LEU A 132 -2.68 2.90 -10.94
N SER A 133 -1.53 3.27 -10.41
CA SER A 133 -1.02 4.65 -10.45
C SER A 133 -0.82 5.12 -11.88
N LEU A 134 -0.15 4.31 -12.70
CA LEU A 134 0.11 4.61 -14.12
C LEU A 134 -1.20 4.80 -14.90
N LYS A 135 -2.18 3.90 -14.70
CA LYS A 135 -3.50 3.99 -15.35
C LYS A 135 -4.33 5.19 -14.89
N SER A 136 -4.03 5.74 -13.72
CA SER A 136 -4.76 6.85 -13.11
C SER A 136 -4.07 8.20 -13.31
N GLY A 137 -2.94 8.25 -14.04
CA GLY A 137 -2.17 9.48 -14.26
C GLY A 137 -1.39 9.96 -13.03
N ILE A 138 -1.18 9.07 -12.05
CA ILE A 138 -0.33 9.35 -10.88
C ILE A 138 1.12 9.11 -11.31
N GLU A 139 1.96 10.14 -11.14
CA GLU A 139 3.37 10.13 -11.57
C GLU A 139 4.30 9.65 -10.46
N HIS A 140 3.91 9.85 -9.19
CA HIS A 140 4.71 9.42 -8.07
C HIS A 140 3.88 8.86 -6.93
N ILE A 141 4.44 7.83 -6.29
CA ILE A 141 3.99 7.36 -4.98
C ILE A 141 4.97 7.84 -3.93
N MET A 142 4.44 8.38 -2.85
CA MET A 142 5.19 8.77 -1.67
C MET A 142 4.95 7.79 -0.53
N GLY A 143 5.93 7.61 0.34
CA GLY A 143 5.70 6.88 1.58
C GLY A 143 6.84 6.97 2.56
N VAL A 144 6.52 6.73 3.83
CA VAL A 144 7.49 6.57 4.91
C VAL A 144 7.86 5.09 5.04
N TYR A 145 9.16 4.79 5.09
CA TYR A 145 9.65 3.42 5.20
C TYR A 145 10.89 3.31 6.10
N ASP A 146 11.05 2.17 6.74
CA ASP A 146 12.23 1.86 7.54
C ASP A 146 13.45 1.54 6.65
N ALA A 147 14.65 1.91 7.11
CA ALA A 147 15.91 1.65 6.40
C ALA A 147 16.12 0.19 5.97
N SER A 148 15.58 -0.78 6.73
CA SER A 148 15.64 -2.22 6.41
C SER A 148 14.96 -2.55 5.07
N MET A 149 14.02 -1.71 4.62
CA MET A 149 13.30 -1.91 3.36
C MET A 149 14.11 -1.49 2.12
N ILE A 150 15.20 -0.73 2.27
CA ILE A 150 16.03 -0.26 1.13
C ILE A 150 16.51 -1.44 0.28
N GLY A 151 17.04 -2.48 0.94
CA GLY A 151 17.52 -3.68 0.27
C GLY A 151 16.39 -4.49 -0.36
N VAL A 152 15.20 -4.46 0.24
CA VAL A 152 14.00 -5.16 -0.27
C VAL A 152 13.53 -4.49 -1.56
N TYR A 153 13.32 -3.17 -1.56
CA TYR A 153 12.91 -2.41 -2.74
C TYR A 153 13.91 -2.56 -3.90
N ARG A 154 15.21 -2.54 -3.60
CA ARG A 154 16.25 -2.79 -4.61
C ARG A 154 16.14 -4.17 -5.25
N LYS A 155 15.88 -5.21 -4.45
CA LYS A 155 15.70 -6.59 -4.94
C LYS A 155 14.41 -6.76 -5.74
N ILE A 156 13.37 -6.02 -5.39
CA ILE A 156 12.09 -6.01 -6.11
C ILE A 156 12.24 -5.31 -7.48
N GLY A 157 13.14 -4.34 -7.57
CA GLY A 157 13.42 -3.60 -8.81
C GLY A 157 12.67 -2.28 -8.93
N TRP A 158 12.05 -1.81 -7.85
CA TRP A 158 11.37 -0.52 -7.77
C TRP A 158 11.73 0.16 -6.46
N SER A 159 12.70 1.07 -6.53
CA SER A 159 13.29 1.75 -5.37
C SER A 159 12.86 3.21 -5.33
N PRO A 160 12.62 3.77 -4.13
CA PRO A 160 12.34 5.19 -3.99
C PRO A 160 13.61 6.02 -4.19
N THR A 161 13.42 7.24 -4.68
CA THR A 161 14.35 8.34 -4.43
C THR A 161 14.13 8.84 -3.00
N PRO A 162 15.13 8.79 -2.11
CA PRO A 162 14.98 9.28 -0.74
C PRO A 162 14.89 10.81 -0.74
N LEU A 163 13.89 11.35 -0.05
CA LEU A 163 13.66 12.80 0.11
C LEU A 163 14.16 13.32 1.46
N ALA A 164 13.91 12.55 2.52
CA ALA A 164 14.26 12.93 3.89
C ALA A 164 14.60 11.69 4.72
N ARG A 165 15.34 11.90 5.80
CA ARG A 165 15.61 10.88 6.82
C ARG A 165 15.14 11.42 8.17
N SER A 166 14.52 10.54 8.96
CA SER A 166 14.03 10.93 10.27
C SER A 166 15.16 11.41 11.17
N ARG A 167 14.81 12.24 12.15
CA ARG A 167 15.69 12.65 13.23
C ARG A 167 16.22 11.40 13.97
N PRO A 168 17.50 11.37 14.40
CA PRO A 168 18.11 10.19 14.98
C PRO A 168 17.36 9.61 16.19
N GLU A 169 16.73 10.48 16.99
CA GLU A 169 15.95 10.11 18.17
C GLU A 169 14.63 9.38 17.85
N ILE A 170 14.10 9.54 16.64
CA ILE A 170 12.89 8.84 16.16
C ILE A 170 13.25 7.45 15.66
N GLY A 171 14.43 7.30 15.03
CA GLY A 171 14.92 6.05 14.48
C GLY A 171 15.47 6.20 13.06
N ASN A 172 15.31 5.16 12.25
CA ASN A 172 15.88 5.07 10.90
C ASN A 172 14.78 4.99 9.83
N LEU A 173 13.90 5.98 9.82
CA LEU A 173 12.85 6.12 8.82
C LEU A 173 13.29 7.04 7.68
N TYR A 174 12.74 6.81 6.51
CA TYR A 174 12.97 7.61 5.31
C TYR A 174 11.63 8.00 4.69
N VAL A 175 11.58 9.17 4.09
CA VAL A 175 10.54 9.52 3.12
C VAL A 175 11.08 9.23 1.74
N GLY A 176 10.32 8.47 0.95
CA GLY A 176 10.69 8.07 -0.40
C GLY A 176 9.67 8.50 -1.42
N LEU A 177 10.16 8.77 -2.63
CA LEU A 177 9.35 9.00 -3.81
C LEU A 177 9.65 7.93 -4.86
N TRP A 178 8.66 7.09 -5.15
CA TRP A 178 8.70 6.09 -6.20
C TRP A 178 8.17 6.71 -7.48
N GLU A 179 8.98 6.71 -8.53
CA GLU A 179 8.56 7.11 -9.87
C GLU A 179 7.61 6.06 -10.46
N VAL A 180 6.50 6.52 -11.02
CA VAL A 180 5.52 5.69 -11.72
C VAL A 180 5.65 5.96 -13.22
N ASN A 181 6.19 4.97 -13.93
CA ASN A 181 6.33 5.01 -15.38
C ASN A 181 6.21 3.60 -15.96
N GLU A 182 6.10 3.51 -17.29
CA GLU A 182 5.96 2.23 -18.00
C GLU A 182 7.13 1.28 -17.71
N GLU A 183 8.35 1.81 -17.58
CA GLU A 183 9.54 1.01 -17.30
C GLU A 183 9.45 0.34 -15.92
N SER A 184 8.98 1.07 -14.90
CA SER A 184 8.79 0.55 -13.55
C SER A 184 7.71 -0.53 -13.51
N ASP A 185 6.58 -0.34 -14.21
CA ASP A 185 5.53 -1.37 -14.31
C ASP A 185 6.04 -2.64 -14.99
N GLN A 186 6.77 -2.49 -16.10
CA GLN A 186 7.37 -3.62 -16.83
C GLN A 186 8.38 -4.40 -15.98
N ARG A 187 9.24 -3.71 -15.22
CA ARG A 187 10.19 -4.35 -14.30
C ARG A 187 9.47 -5.16 -13.23
N LEU A 188 8.44 -4.60 -12.61
CA LEU A 188 7.64 -5.27 -11.59
C LEU A 188 6.88 -6.47 -12.16
N GLU A 189 6.30 -6.33 -13.35
CA GLU A 189 5.62 -7.43 -14.05
C GLU A 189 6.60 -8.57 -14.36
N GLN A 190 7.79 -8.27 -14.88
CA GLN A 190 8.81 -9.27 -15.16
C GLN A 190 9.28 -9.97 -13.88
N ARG A 191 9.39 -9.22 -12.77
CA ARG A 191 9.70 -9.79 -11.45
C ARG A 191 8.64 -10.78 -11.00
N LEU A 192 7.35 -10.43 -11.12
CA LEU A 192 6.25 -11.32 -10.80
C LEU A 192 6.26 -12.59 -11.64
N ARG A 193 6.42 -12.47 -12.96
CA ARG A 193 6.50 -13.63 -13.86
C ARG A 193 7.63 -14.58 -13.48
N THR A 194 8.77 -14.04 -13.07
CA THR A 194 9.92 -14.84 -12.61
C THR A 194 9.61 -15.59 -11.32
N MET A 195 8.81 -15.00 -10.42
CA MET A 195 8.44 -15.61 -9.14
C MET A 195 7.32 -16.64 -9.26
N ARG A 196 6.33 -16.41 -10.13
CA ARG A 196 5.16 -17.30 -10.31
C ARG A 196 5.37 -18.41 -11.36
N GLY A 197 6.38 -18.29 -12.23
CA GLY A 197 6.61 -19.24 -13.33
C GLY A 197 5.87 -18.85 -14.62
N LYS A 198 6.14 -19.57 -15.73
CA LYS A 198 5.73 -19.18 -17.11
C LYS A 198 4.22 -19.24 -17.39
N ASP A 199 3.43 -19.93 -16.59
CA ASP A 199 2.01 -20.22 -16.89
C ASP A 199 1.01 -19.22 -16.27
N ASP A 200 1.48 -18.15 -15.65
CA ASP A 200 0.62 -17.31 -14.84
C ASP A 200 0.31 -15.93 -15.45
N ARG A 201 -0.96 -15.54 -15.35
CA ARG A 201 -1.49 -14.30 -15.91
C ARG A 201 -1.12 -13.14 -14.99
N THR A 202 -0.83 -12.00 -15.58
CA THR A 202 -0.63 -10.74 -14.85
C THR A 202 -1.82 -10.48 -13.92
N PRO A 203 -1.60 -10.17 -12.63
CA PRO A 203 -2.70 -9.91 -11.70
C PRO A 203 -3.64 -8.84 -12.25
N THR A 204 -4.91 -9.19 -12.39
CA THR A 204 -5.94 -8.26 -12.86
C THR A 204 -6.40 -7.38 -11.72
N LEU A 205 -6.48 -6.06 -11.96
CA LEU A 205 -7.08 -5.07 -11.07
C LEU A 205 -8.60 -5.14 -11.22
N GLN A 206 -9.32 -5.28 -10.11
CA GLN A 206 -10.79 -5.31 -10.10
C GLN A 206 -11.32 -4.45 -8.95
N PHE A 207 -12.43 -3.75 -9.17
CA PHE A 207 -13.17 -3.11 -8.09
C PHE A 207 -14.01 -4.16 -7.36
N ALA A 208 -14.02 -4.10 -6.02
CA ALA A 208 -14.78 -5.07 -5.23
C ALA A 208 -16.30 -4.96 -5.41
N SER A 209 -16.83 -3.78 -5.72
CA SER A 209 -18.21 -3.63 -6.18
C SER A 209 -18.25 -3.47 -7.71
N SER A 210 -19.15 -4.20 -8.36
CA SER A 210 -19.34 -4.20 -9.83
C SER A 210 -19.98 -2.92 -10.38
N SER A 211 -19.93 -1.80 -9.65
CA SER A 211 -20.47 -0.55 -10.17
C SER A 211 -19.41 0.11 -11.04
N PRO A 212 -19.67 0.33 -12.35
CA PRO A 212 -18.87 1.22 -13.18
C PRO A 212 -19.18 2.67 -12.76
N GLY A 213 -18.93 3.00 -11.50
CA GLY A 213 -18.90 4.38 -11.05
C GLY A 213 -17.55 4.91 -11.48
N ASN A 214 -17.54 5.79 -12.48
CA ASN A 214 -16.43 6.70 -12.69
C ASN A 214 -15.92 7.15 -11.32
N ILE A 215 -14.65 6.87 -11.01
CA ILE A 215 -13.98 7.59 -9.95
C ILE A 215 -13.93 9.04 -10.43
N GLN A 216 -14.95 9.83 -10.08
CA GLN A 216 -14.86 11.27 -10.13
C GLN A 216 -13.97 11.67 -8.96
N PHE A 217 -12.69 11.91 -9.26
CA PHE A 217 -11.87 12.79 -8.45
C PHE A 217 -12.61 14.13 -8.42
N SER A 218 -13.29 14.41 -7.32
CA SER A 218 -13.89 15.72 -7.09
C SER A 218 -12.72 16.62 -6.67
N PHE A 219 -12.25 17.42 -7.62
CA PHE A 219 -11.29 18.49 -7.37
C PHE A 219 -11.95 19.64 -6.62
#